data_AF-A0A0G1HTR5-F1
#
_entry.id   AF-A0A0G1HTR5-F1
#
_cell.length_a   1.000
_cell.length_b   1.000
_cell.length_c   1.000
_cell.angle_alpha   90.00
_cell.angle_beta   90.00
_cell.angle_gamma   90.00
#
_symmetry.space_group_name_H-M   'P 1'
#
loop_
_entity.id
_entity.type
_entity.pdbx_description
1 polymer ?
#
loop_
_entity_poly.entity_id
_entity_poly.type
_entity_poly.pdbx_seq_one_letter_code
_entity_poly.pdbx_strand_id
1 'polypeptide(L)'
;MQPGFPGVNSEAIVLAGQYVNNRKLNIGSYNTEVQVTIPVRLPVNFIVNNSAGEPITEANVVVNITGTTAYASTYTDSAGTAWLQLPAGTYQGLVNKGGYLAKNTSWTVSETATEFIITLESLPRKVTGKVLAGTTPKANAIIRAVNVDDGSLVIVNSDSAGQYAIYLKIGNWRLYAIADGYAEGDSGTVTLSSTDQTRDLTLGALKQLIQSSANIVPTVSVTVTAAELGVSVGLPANSLGGGSSATVTIRESTQAVTTALAAPLPRSVRDVTASSGGQIITNLASSASIELSYTDSDLTSLGVGSSDSNGLKVAYWNETNNEWQVLTSVVDTANRKVRAATNHFTLFAIVLPFLAQPAAAETTTPPTTPVSGEARATQLATIIAEGTKVYVSCSECLATSVNMSRDEALEQKYNKDIVARVVGTDIITAGAKTIILNFVTYGTTTTIALGAGERGGVVSSFRSAYGHLPNSEYEWQEVLKIANGRWPGTLLPEREQAMKTTFSKIYLREAVVSQANDSAALSIMAYGLRSAKRNLNSEASAITSFRAIYGYSPSSATHWDAVRAVAYSGAKR
;
A
#
# COMPACT_ATOMS: atom_id res chain seq x y z
N MET A 1 -22.00 -15.50 50.13
CA MET A 1 -22.22 -15.36 48.66
C MET A 1 -21.91 -13.91 48.33
N GLN A 2 -20.92 -13.55 47.53
CA GLN A 2 -20.44 -14.12 46.27
C GLN A 2 -19.04 -14.77 46.36
N PRO A 3 -18.78 -15.88 45.66
CA PRO A 3 -17.44 -16.37 45.35
C PRO A 3 -16.88 -15.66 44.10
N GLY A 4 -15.57 -15.40 44.13
CA GLY A 4 -14.83 -14.72 43.06
C GLY A 4 -14.75 -15.49 41.74
N PHE A 5 -14.59 -14.74 40.66
CA PHE A 5 -14.32 -15.26 39.32
C PHE A 5 -12.87 -15.78 39.24
N PRO A 6 -12.63 -17.05 38.86
CA PRO A 6 -11.31 -17.52 38.44
C PRO A 6 -10.96 -16.97 37.07
N GLY A 7 -9.70 -16.59 36.90
CA GLY A 7 -9.16 -15.98 35.68
C GLY A 7 -9.31 -16.83 34.43
N VAL A 8 -9.62 -16.17 33.32
CA VAL A 8 -9.59 -16.75 31.98
C VAL A 8 -8.14 -16.69 31.49
N ASN A 9 -7.47 -17.82 31.52
CA ASN A 9 -6.21 -18.09 30.86
C ASN A 9 -6.47 -18.25 29.35
N SER A 10 -6.01 -17.30 28.55
CA SER A 10 -6.04 -17.35 27.09
C SER A 10 -4.99 -18.32 26.55
N GLU A 11 -5.31 -19.62 26.56
CA GLU A 11 -4.54 -20.62 25.81
C GLU A 11 -4.93 -20.55 24.33
N ALA A 12 -3.99 -20.12 23.48
CA ALA A 12 -4.12 -20.17 22.04
C ALA A 12 -4.11 -21.63 21.58
N ILE A 13 -5.17 -22.06 20.88
CA ILE A 13 -5.24 -23.38 20.24
C ILE A 13 -4.39 -23.33 18.97
N VAL A 14 -3.22 -23.98 19.00
CA VAL A 14 -2.38 -24.20 17.82
C VAL A 14 -2.85 -25.47 17.10
N LEU A 15 -3.55 -25.32 15.98
CA LEU A 15 -3.86 -26.43 15.08
C LEU A 15 -2.61 -26.78 14.25
N ALA A 16 -1.84 -27.76 14.72
CA ALA A 16 -0.82 -28.43 13.91
C ALA A 16 -1.45 -29.64 13.22
N GLY A 17 -1.62 -29.59 11.89
CA GLY A 17 -2.11 -30.76 11.15
C GLY A 17 -2.26 -30.51 9.65
N GLN A 18 -1.72 -31.45 8.87
CA GLN A 18 -1.77 -31.51 7.40
C GLN A 18 -3.18 -31.28 6.84
N TYR A 19 -3.20 -30.68 5.64
CA TYR A 19 -4.35 -30.45 4.77
C TYR A 19 -5.30 -31.66 4.67
N VAL A 20 -6.28 -31.75 5.57
CA VAL A 20 -7.41 -32.67 5.43
C VAL A 20 -8.65 -31.99 6.00
N ASN A 21 -9.69 -31.87 5.19
CA ASN A 21 -11.00 -31.35 5.58
C ASN A 21 -11.60 -32.16 6.75
N ASN A 22 -12.42 -31.49 7.58
CA ASN A 22 -13.28 -32.05 8.63
C ASN A 22 -12.58 -32.69 9.85
N ARG A 23 -11.93 -31.88 10.71
CA ARG A 23 -11.66 -32.30 12.10
C ARG A 23 -12.58 -31.59 13.09
N LYS A 24 -13.20 -32.39 13.97
CA LYS A 24 -14.00 -31.93 15.12
C LYS A 24 -13.09 -31.28 16.16
N LEU A 25 -13.40 -30.03 16.54
CA LEU A 25 -12.83 -29.37 17.71
C LEU A 25 -13.74 -29.65 18.91
N ASN A 26 -13.19 -30.13 20.04
CA ASN A 26 -13.96 -30.38 21.25
C ASN A 26 -13.62 -29.31 22.29
N ILE A 27 -14.54 -28.37 22.54
CA ILE A 27 -14.36 -27.25 23.47
C ILE A 27 -15.25 -27.49 24.70
N GLY A 28 -14.78 -28.31 25.64
CA GLY A 28 -15.50 -28.59 26.89
C GLY A 28 -16.87 -29.25 26.69
N SER A 29 -17.68 -29.28 27.75
CA SER A 29 -18.91 -30.10 27.90
C SER A 29 -20.09 -29.75 26.96
N TYR A 30 -19.87 -28.92 25.95
CA TYR A 30 -20.85 -28.62 24.90
C TYR A 30 -20.26 -29.07 23.56
N ASN A 31 -20.76 -30.17 23.03
CA ASN A 31 -20.40 -30.69 21.71
C ASN A 31 -20.95 -29.75 20.62
N THR A 32 -20.28 -28.63 20.35
CA THR A 32 -20.55 -27.79 19.17
C THR A 32 -19.47 -28.03 18.10
N GLU A 33 -19.90 -28.49 16.93
CA GLU A 33 -19.04 -28.76 15.78
C GLU A 33 -18.74 -27.44 15.03
N VAL A 34 -17.48 -27.03 14.96
CA VAL A 34 -17.03 -25.89 14.15
C VAL A 34 -16.40 -26.42 12.87
N GLN A 35 -17.04 -26.18 11.73
CA GLN A 35 -16.50 -26.51 10.42
C GLN A 35 -15.59 -25.37 9.95
N VAL A 36 -14.29 -25.66 9.77
CA VAL A 36 -13.32 -24.74 9.16
C VAL A 36 -12.95 -25.30 7.79
N THR A 37 -13.31 -24.58 6.73
CA THR A 37 -12.93 -24.93 5.36
C THR A 37 -11.71 -24.08 4.96
N ILE A 38 -10.59 -24.73 4.63
CA ILE A 38 -9.41 -24.05 4.07
C ILE A 38 -9.51 -24.16 2.55
N PRO A 39 -9.58 -23.04 1.80
CA PRO A 39 -9.69 -23.10 0.34
C PRO A 39 -8.43 -23.73 -0.29
N VAL A 40 -8.62 -24.69 -1.19
CA VAL A 40 -7.55 -25.21 -2.04
C VAL A 40 -7.08 -24.09 -2.98
N ARG A 41 -5.76 -23.89 -3.07
CA ARG A 41 -5.14 -22.92 -4.00
C ARG A 41 -4.68 -23.63 -5.26
N LEU A 42 -4.95 -23.01 -6.40
CA LEU A 42 -4.61 -23.50 -7.74
C LEU A 42 -3.46 -22.66 -8.31
N PRO A 43 -2.49 -23.29 -9.00
CA PRO A 43 -1.49 -22.56 -9.79
C PRO A 43 -2.18 -21.90 -10.98
N VAL A 44 -2.20 -20.57 -11.01
CA VAL A 44 -2.80 -19.79 -12.10
C VAL A 44 -1.70 -19.11 -12.91
N ASN A 45 -1.66 -19.35 -14.20
CA ASN A 45 -0.75 -18.74 -15.15
C ASN A 45 -1.40 -17.53 -15.85
N PHE A 46 -0.64 -16.45 -15.99
CA PHE A 46 -0.99 -15.25 -16.73
C PHE A 46 0.02 -15.06 -17.86
N ILE A 47 -0.46 -15.04 -19.10
CA ILE A 47 0.38 -14.88 -20.29
C ILE A 47 0.09 -13.51 -20.88
N VAL A 48 1.04 -12.58 -20.79
CA VAL A 48 0.88 -11.19 -21.24
C VAL A 48 1.65 -10.95 -22.54
N ASN A 49 0.92 -10.64 -23.59
CA ASN A 49 1.46 -10.36 -24.92
C ASN A 49 1.05 -8.96 -25.40
N ASN A 50 1.75 -8.41 -26.38
CA ASN A 50 1.29 -7.24 -27.12
C ASN A 50 0.29 -7.64 -28.23
N SER A 51 -0.30 -6.66 -28.91
CA SER A 51 -1.23 -6.90 -30.02
C SER A 51 -0.62 -7.63 -31.23
N ALA A 52 0.71 -7.71 -31.34
CA ALA A 52 1.43 -8.50 -32.34
C ALA A 52 1.68 -9.95 -31.90
N GLY A 53 1.30 -10.32 -30.67
CA GLY A 53 1.52 -11.64 -30.09
C GLY A 53 2.90 -11.83 -29.45
N GLU A 54 3.70 -10.76 -29.33
CA GLU A 54 5.02 -10.82 -28.70
C GLU A 54 4.89 -10.77 -27.17
N PRO A 55 5.70 -11.55 -26.42
CA PRO A 55 5.64 -11.56 -24.97
C PRO A 55 6.10 -10.24 -24.36
N ILE A 56 5.37 -9.77 -23.33
CA ILE A 56 5.71 -8.56 -22.59
C ILE A 56 6.36 -8.96 -21.27
N THR A 57 7.66 -8.67 -21.13
CA THR A 57 8.42 -8.90 -19.89
C THR A 57 8.16 -7.81 -18.84
N GLU A 58 8.16 -8.21 -17.57
CA GLU A 58 7.93 -7.36 -16.39
C GLU A 58 6.62 -6.54 -16.46
N ALA A 59 5.58 -7.08 -17.08
CA ALA A 59 4.23 -6.58 -16.93
C ALA A 59 3.73 -6.95 -15.53
N ASN A 60 3.25 -5.97 -14.76
CA ASN A 60 2.67 -6.21 -13.44
C ASN A 60 1.24 -6.74 -13.63
N VAL A 61 1.00 -7.95 -13.18
CA VAL A 61 -0.32 -8.58 -13.10
C VAL A 61 -0.77 -8.51 -11.65
N VAL A 62 -1.79 -7.69 -11.40
CA VAL A 62 -2.45 -7.57 -10.10
C VAL A 62 -3.77 -8.32 -10.17
N VAL A 63 -4.02 -9.21 -9.21
CA VAL A 63 -5.29 -9.92 -9.00
C VAL A 63 -5.89 -9.47 -7.69
N ASN A 64 -7.21 -9.42 -7.63
CA ASN A 64 -7.94 -9.04 -6.43
C ASN A 64 -9.19 -9.88 -6.26
N ILE A 65 -9.42 -10.42 -5.07
CA ILE A 65 -10.63 -11.22 -4.85
C ILE A 65 -11.83 -10.27 -4.84
N THR A 66 -12.78 -10.54 -5.74
CA THR A 66 -13.97 -9.71 -5.91
C THR A 66 -14.68 -9.52 -4.57
N GLY A 67 -14.84 -8.26 -4.14
CA GLY A 67 -15.52 -7.93 -2.88
C GLY A 67 -14.67 -8.00 -1.61
N THR A 68 -13.35 -8.17 -1.72
CA THR A 68 -12.41 -8.09 -0.57
C THR A 68 -11.28 -7.12 -0.87
N THR A 69 -10.50 -6.68 0.12
CA THR A 69 -9.31 -5.82 -0.08
C THR A 69 -8.03 -6.62 -0.40
N ALA A 70 -8.14 -7.95 -0.48
CA ALA A 70 -7.01 -8.86 -0.63
C ALA A 70 -6.59 -8.96 -2.10
N TYR A 71 -5.44 -8.36 -2.41
CA TYR A 71 -4.81 -8.47 -3.71
C TYR A 71 -3.53 -9.32 -3.65
N ALA A 72 -3.16 -9.87 -4.79
CA ALA A 72 -1.83 -10.41 -5.05
C ALA A 72 -1.32 -9.80 -6.35
N SER A 73 0.00 -9.73 -6.52
CA SER A 73 0.59 -9.29 -7.77
C SER A 73 1.81 -10.11 -8.12
N THR A 74 2.09 -10.21 -9.40
CA THR A 74 3.28 -10.86 -9.95
C THR A 74 3.74 -10.09 -11.19
N TYR A 75 5.00 -10.30 -11.58
CA TYR A 75 5.52 -9.76 -12.83
C TYR A 75 5.71 -10.88 -13.83
N THR A 76 5.52 -10.59 -15.11
CA THR A 76 5.85 -11.54 -16.17
C THR A 76 7.36 -11.67 -16.35
N ASP A 77 7.79 -12.89 -16.66
CA ASP A 77 9.16 -13.20 -17.04
C ASP A 77 9.45 -12.80 -18.50
N SER A 78 10.64 -13.17 -19.01
CA SER A 78 11.04 -12.91 -20.39
C SER A 78 10.18 -13.60 -21.45
N ALA A 79 9.42 -14.63 -21.08
CA ALA A 79 8.46 -15.30 -21.94
C ALA A 79 7.05 -14.69 -21.82
N GLY A 80 6.90 -13.57 -21.11
CA GLY A 80 5.61 -12.91 -20.90
C GLY A 80 4.71 -13.68 -19.94
N THR A 81 5.23 -14.64 -19.17
CA THR A 81 4.45 -15.49 -18.28
C THR A 81 4.65 -15.12 -16.83
N ALA A 82 3.56 -15.08 -16.05
CA ALA A 82 3.59 -14.91 -14.61
C ALA A 82 2.66 -15.94 -13.96
N TRP A 83 2.83 -16.23 -12.67
CA TRP A 83 1.95 -17.17 -11.99
C TRP A 83 1.63 -16.76 -10.55
N LEU A 84 0.45 -17.16 -10.07
CA LEU A 84 -0.01 -16.95 -8.68
C LEU A 84 -0.72 -18.21 -8.15
N GLN A 85 -0.74 -18.39 -6.83
CA GLN A 85 -1.49 -19.46 -6.17
C GLN A 85 -2.79 -18.91 -5.59
N LEU A 86 -3.88 -19.11 -6.33
CA LEU A 86 -5.16 -18.50 -6.07
C LEU A 86 -6.21 -19.56 -5.72
N PRO A 87 -7.01 -19.37 -4.66
CA PRO A 87 -8.23 -20.14 -4.48
C PRO A 87 -9.14 -20.14 -5.71
N ALA A 88 -9.98 -21.15 -5.85
CA ALA A 88 -11.08 -21.06 -6.80
C ALA A 88 -11.98 -19.88 -6.42
N GLY A 89 -12.34 -19.05 -7.41
CA GLY A 89 -13.08 -17.82 -7.17
C GLY A 89 -12.97 -16.82 -8.31
N THR A 90 -13.73 -15.72 -8.21
CA THR A 90 -13.71 -14.64 -9.19
C THR A 90 -12.82 -13.50 -8.73
N TYR A 91 -11.90 -13.11 -9.60
CA TYR A 91 -10.88 -12.10 -9.37
C TYR A 91 -11.06 -10.94 -10.33
N GLN A 92 -10.79 -9.74 -9.85
CA GLN A 92 -10.56 -8.57 -10.68
C GLN A 92 -9.07 -8.45 -10.95
N GLY A 93 -8.73 -8.21 -12.20
CA GLY A 93 -7.37 -8.13 -12.68
C GLY A 93 -7.03 -6.74 -13.17
N LEU A 94 -5.81 -6.28 -12.90
CA LEU A 94 -5.19 -5.15 -13.55
C LEU A 94 -3.83 -5.60 -14.07
N VAL A 95 -3.60 -5.46 -15.38
CA VAL A 95 -2.29 -5.69 -15.98
C VAL A 95 -1.73 -4.37 -16.47
N ASN A 96 -0.55 -3.98 -16.00
CA ASN A 96 0.10 -2.74 -16.39
C ASN A 96 1.56 -2.93 -16.79
N LYS A 97 2.01 -2.15 -17.77
CA LYS A 97 3.41 -2.05 -18.21
C LYS A 97 3.61 -0.65 -18.79
N GLY A 98 4.71 0.01 -18.43
CA GLY A 98 5.08 1.29 -19.04
C GLY A 98 5.19 1.17 -20.57
N GLY A 99 4.62 2.15 -21.28
CA GLY A 99 4.53 2.11 -22.75
C GLY A 99 3.33 1.33 -23.30
N TYR A 100 2.46 0.80 -22.44
CA TYR A 100 1.23 0.10 -22.82
C TYR A 100 0.02 0.65 -22.07
N LEU A 101 -1.16 0.50 -22.69
CA LEU A 101 -2.43 0.81 -22.04
C LEU A 101 -2.69 -0.23 -20.95
N ALA A 102 -2.89 0.23 -19.71
CA ALA A 102 -3.24 -0.65 -18.62
C ALA A 102 -4.59 -1.34 -18.89
N LYS A 103 -4.69 -2.63 -18.58
CA LYS A 103 -5.86 -3.44 -18.87
C LYS A 103 -6.51 -3.96 -17.60
N ASN A 104 -7.73 -3.51 -17.35
CA ASN A 104 -8.61 -4.13 -16.37
C ASN A 104 -9.26 -5.38 -16.97
N THR A 105 -9.44 -6.41 -16.15
CA THR A 105 -10.03 -7.68 -16.56
C THR A 105 -10.68 -8.40 -15.37
N SER A 106 -11.38 -9.50 -15.63
CA SER A 106 -11.97 -10.35 -14.61
C SER A 106 -11.67 -11.80 -14.96
N TRP A 107 -11.23 -12.57 -13.97
CA TRP A 107 -10.84 -13.96 -14.11
C TRP A 107 -11.66 -14.82 -13.16
N THR A 108 -12.16 -15.95 -13.65
CA THR A 108 -12.77 -16.97 -12.79
C THR A 108 -11.82 -18.16 -12.70
N VAL A 109 -11.16 -18.27 -11.56
CA VAL A 109 -10.22 -19.35 -11.25
C VAL A 109 -11.02 -20.57 -10.82
N SER A 110 -10.76 -21.71 -11.46
CA SER A 110 -11.34 -23.02 -11.12
C SER A 110 -10.37 -24.13 -11.49
N GLU A 111 -10.66 -25.38 -11.11
CA GLU A 111 -9.80 -26.54 -11.42
C GLU A 111 -9.53 -26.72 -12.93
N THR A 112 -10.41 -26.21 -13.78
CA THR A 112 -10.29 -26.26 -15.25
C THR A 112 -9.92 -24.91 -15.88
N ALA A 113 -9.84 -23.84 -15.10
CA ALA A 113 -9.56 -22.49 -15.56
C ALA A 113 -8.42 -21.88 -14.73
N THR A 114 -7.20 -22.24 -15.12
CA THR A 114 -5.95 -21.86 -14.45
C THR A 114 -4.96 -21.14 -15.36
N GLU A 115 -5.38 -20.74 -16.56
CA GLU A 115 -4.54 -20.02 -17.51
C GLU A 115 -5.33 -18.87 -18.14
N PHE A 116 -4.74 -17.67 -18.13
CA PHE A 116 -5.36 -16.47 -18.66
C PHE A 116 -4.39 -15.74 -19.60
N ILE A 117 -4.84 -15.48 -20.83
CA ILE A 117 -4.08 -14.74 -21.83
C ILE A 117 -4.54 -13.28 -21.84
N ILE A 118 -3.58 -12.36 -21.77
CA ILE A 118 -3.81 -10.92 -21.69
C ILE A 118 -3.04 -10.23 -22.81
N THR A 119 -3.76 -9.57 -23.70
CA THR A 119 -3.16 -8.68 -24.69
C THR A 119 -3.15 -7.24 -24.18
N LEU A 120 -1.98 -6.60 -24.09
CA LEU A 120 -1.83 -5.16 -23.85
C LEU A 120 -1.61 -4.41 -25.17
N GLU A 121 -2.26 -3.26 -25.30
CA GLU A 121 -2.10 -2.37 -26.44
C GLU A 121 -0.94 -1.41 -26.21
N SER A 122 -0.05 -1.26 -27.19
CA SER A 122 1.08 -0.33 -27.06
C SER A 122 0.61 1.13 -27.18
N LEU A 123 1.34 2.02 -26.51
CA LEU A 123 1.14 3.47 -26.56
C LEU A 123 2.32 4.15 -27.29
N PRO A 124 2.52 3.90 -28.59
CA PRO A 124 3.73 4.29 -29.31
C PRO A 124 3.81 5.78 -29.68
N ARG A 125 2.83 6.61 -29.32
CA ARG A 125 2.79 8.02 -29.70
C ARG A 125 2.81 8.92 -28.48
N LYS A 126 3.72 9.87 -28.48
CA LYS A 126 3.82 10.88 -27.44
C LYS A 126 3.09 12.15 -27.89
N VAL A 127 2.26 12.70 -27.01
CA VAL A 127 1.73 14.06 -27.14
C VAL A 127 2.32 14.89 -26.02
N THR A 128 3.00 15.98 -26.38
CA THR A 128 3.58 16.94 -25.43
C THR A 128 2.90 18.29 -25.51
N GLY A 129 2.97 19.09 -24.45
CA GLY A 129 2.48 20.47 -24.50
C GLY A 129 2.49 21.14 -23.14
N LYS A 130 1.83 22.29 -23.05
CA LYS A 130 1.58 23.00 -21.81
C LYS A 130 0.09 23.11 -21.51
N VAL A 131 -0.27 23.02 -20.23
CA VAL A 131 -1.58 23.46 -19.74
C VAL A 131 -1.50 24.92 -19.32
N LEU A 132 -2.40 25.74 -19.82
CA LEU A 132 -2.44 27.18 -19.59
C LEU A 132 -3.78 27.59 -18.96
N ALA A 133 -3.74 28.52 -18.01
CA ALA A 133 -4.89 29.33 -17.59
C ALA A 133 -4.77 30.70 -18.26
N GLY A 134 -5.49 30.90 -19.36
CA GLY A 134 -5.22 32.02 -20.27
C GLY A 134 -3.83 31.88 -20.89
N THR A 135 -2.88 32.74 -20.50
CA THR A 135 -1.48 32.69 -20.92
C THR A 135 -0.53 32.16 -19.84
N THR A 136 -1.03 31.89 -18.64
CA THR A 136 -0.21 31.49 -17.49
C THR A 136 -0.11 29.96 -17.42
N PRO A 137 1.09 29.36 -17.37
CA PRO A 137 1.21 27.92 -17.20
C PRO A 137 0.57 27.43 -15.90
N LYS A 138 -0.17 26.33 -15.98
CA LYS A 138 -0.86 25.71 -14.84
C LYS A 138 -0.19 24.40 -14.48
N ALA A 139 0.47 24.40 -13.33
CA ALA A 139 1.03 23.19 -12.73
C ALA A 139 -0.05 22.29 -12.13
N ASN A 140 0.25 20.99 -12.07
CA ASN A 140 -0.61 19.93 -11.50
C ASN A 140 -2.03 19.93 -12.08
N ALA A 141 -2.22 20.47 -13.28
CA ALA A 141 -3.46 20.28 -14.02
C ALA A 141 -3.51 18.83 -14.50
N ILE A 142 -4.69 18.23 -14.49
CA ILE A 142 -4.92 16.87 -14.96
C ILE A 142 -5.20 16.94 -16.46
N ILE A 143 -4.50 16.12 -17.23
CA ILE A 143 -4.74 15.91 -18.66
C ILE A 143 -5.42 14.56 -18.79
N ARG A 144 -6.68 14.57 -19.23
CA ARG A 144 -7.48 13.37 -19.51
C ARG A 144 -7.59 13.19 -21.01
N ALA A 145 -6.98 12.16 -21.58
CA ALA A 145 -7.11 11.81 -22.99
C ALA A 145 -8.13 10.69 -23.17
N VAL A 146 -9.11 10.91 -24.05
CA VAL A 146 -10.16 9.95 -24.38
C VAL A 146 -10.09 9.63 -25.88
N ASN A 147 -9.99 8.35 -26.22
CA ASN A 147 -10.02 7.92 -27.61
C ASN A 147 -11.45 8.10 -28.15
N VAL A 148 -11.58 8.72 -29.32
CA VAL A 148 -12.88 9.05 -29.92
C VAL A 148 -13.63 7.81 -30.38
N ASP A 149 -12.91 6.77 -30.77
CA ASP A 149 -13.48 5.59 -31.43
C ASP A 149 -13.93 4.54 -30.41
N ASP A 150 -13.12 4.29 -29.38
CA ASP A 150 -13.37 3.22 -28.39
C ASP A 150 -13.45 3.68 -26.93
N GLY A 151 -13.26 4.97 -26.65
CA GLY A 151 -13.34 5.53 -25.31
C GLY A 151 -12.16 5.19 -24.40
N SER A 152 -11.07 4.59 -24.90
CA SER A 152 -9.85 4.34 -24.13
C SER A 152 -9.38 5.61 -23.40
N LEU A 153 -8.93 5.46 -22.16
CA LEU A 153 -8.64 6.57 -21.26
C LEU A 153 -7.18 6.53 -20.79
N VAL A 154 -6.48 7.66 -20.90
CA VAL A 154 -5.13 7.86 -20.32
C VAL A 154 -5.09 9.19 -19.58
N ILE A 155 -4.50 9.20 -18.38
CA ILE A 155 -4.45 10.37 -17.50
C ILE A 155 -3.00 10.65 -17.10
N VAL A 156 -2.58 11.92 -17.20
CA VAL A 156 -1.31 12.43 -16.66
C VAL A 156 -1.51 13.81 -16.03
N ASN A 157 -0.50 14.33 -15.34
CA ASN A 157 -0.54 15.67 -14.77
C ASN A 157 0.53 16.55 -15.43
N SER A 158 0.27 17.85 -15.48
CA SER A 158 1.30 18.82 -15.83
C SER A 158 2.30 19.04 -14.69
N ASP A 159 3.56 19.26 -15.04
CA ASP A 159 4.64 19.57 -14.09
C ASP A 159 4.55 21.01 -13.53
N SER A 160 5.52 21.41 -12.71
CA SER A 160 5.58 22.76 -12.13
C SER A 160 5.65 23.91 -13.15
N ALA A 161 6.08 23.63 -14.38
CA ALA A 161 6.11 24.57 -15.49
C ALA A 161 4.86 24.47 -16.39
N GLY A 162 3.86 23.70 -15.97
CA GLY A 162 2.65 23.41 -16.72
C GLY A 162 2.87 22.48 -17.91
N GLN A 163 4.05 21.88 -18.08
CA GLN A 163 4.35 20.99 -19.21
C GLN A 163 3.81 19.59 -18.95
N TYR A 164 3.38 18.89 -20.00
CA TYR A 164 2.95 17.51 -19.92
C TYR A 164 3.50 16.67 -21.06
N ALA A 165 3.56 15.36 -20.83
CA ALA A 165 3.81 14.36 -21.83
C ALA A 165 2.88 13.17 -21.58
N ILE A 166 2.06 12.82 -22.57
CA ILE A 166 1.13 11.69 -22.50
C ILE A 166 1.42 10.73 -23.65
N TYR A 167 1.47 9.43 -23.35
CA TYR A 167 1.66 8.37 -24.34
C TYR A 167 0.32 7.76 -24.69
N LEU A 168 0.02 7.67 -25.99
CA LEU A 168 -1.27 7.29 -26.54
C LEU A 168 -1.06 6.29 -27.69
N LYS A 169 -2.08 5.48 -27.98
CA LYS A 169 -2.10 4.68 -29.21
C LYS A 169 -2.43 5.52 -30.43
N ILE A 170 -2.08 5.00 -31.60
CA ILE A 170 -2.52 5.53 -32.90
C ILE A 170 -4.04 5.58 -32.91
N GLY A 171 -4.61 6.68 -33.41
CA GLY A 171 -6.05 6.90 -33.46
C GLY A 171 -6.44 8.36 -33.19
N ASN A 172 -7.74 8.59 -33.07
CA ASN A 172 -8.30 9.90 -32.79
C ASN A 172 -8.52 10.07 -31.29
N TRP A 173 -8.04 11.17 -30.72
CA TRP A 173 -8.12 11.45 -29.29
C TRP A 173 -8.69 12.84 -29.04
N ARG A 174 -9.42 13.00 -27.93
CA ARG A 174 -9.70 14.31 -27.34
C ARG A 174 -8.97 14.43 -26.02
N LEU A 175 -8.23 15.51 -25.83
CA LEU A 175 -7.53 15.80 -24.58
C LEU A 175 -8.29 16.89 -23.83
N TYR A 176 -8.53 16.64 -22.56
CA TYR A 176 -9.16 17.56 -21.65
C TYR A 176 -8.16 18.05 -20.61
N ALA A 177 -8.09 19.36 -20.39
CA ALA A 177 -7.33 19.96 -19.30
C ALA A 177 -8.28 20.30 -18.15
N ILE A 178 -7.95 19.83 -16.95
CA ILE A 178 -8.78 19.97 -15.76
C ILE A 178 -7.90 20.55 -14.65
N ALA A 179 -8.34 21.65 -14.07
CA ALA A 179 -7.73 22.21 -12.88
C ALA A 179 -8.84 22.76 -11.97
N ASP A 180 -8.65 22.60 -10.66
CA ASP A 180 -9.66 23.03 -9.71
C ASP A 180 -9.93 24.54 -9.81
N GLY A 181 -11.20 24.91 -9.77
CA GLY A 181 -11.66 26.29 -9.94
C GLY A 181 -11.72 26.77 -11.38
N TYR A 182 -11.42 25.94 -12.37
CA TYR A 182 -11.56 26.27 -13.79
C TYR A 182 -12.60 25.39 -14.46
N ALA A 183 -13.24 25.93 -15.51
CA ALA A 183 -13.94 25.11 -16.48
C ALA A 183 -12.94 24.25 -17.26
N GLU A 184 -13.37 23.05 -17.64
CA GLU A 184 -12.55 22.10 -18.41
C GLU A 184 -12.16 22.72 -19.77
N GLY A 185 -10.89 22.55 -20.16
CA GLY A 185 -10.41 22.85 -21.50
C GLY A 185 -10.51 21.63 -22.41
N ASP A 186 -10.83 21.82 -23.68
CA ASP A 186 -10.94 20.75 -24.70
C ASP A 186 -9.99 21.06 -25.86
N SER A 187 -9.16 20.09 -26.26
CA SER A 187 -8.25 20.22 -27.40
C SER A 187 -8.92 20.19 -28.77
N GLY A 188 -10.19 19.77 -28.84
CA GLY A 188 -10.76 19.17 -30.03
C GLY A 188 -10.10 17.83 -30.36
N THR A 189 -10.36 17.29 -31.55
CA THR A 189 -9.78 16.01 -31.96
C THR A 189 -8.30 16.17 -32.37
N VAL A 190 -7.45 15.34 -31.78
CA VAL A 190 -6.03 15.15 -32.12
C VAL A 190 -5.87 13.77 -32.75
N THR A 191 -5.47 13.73 -34.02
CA THR A 191 -5.22 12.47 -34.74
C THR A 191 -3.75 12.09 -34.61
N LEU A 192 -3.49 10.89 -34.08
CA LEU A 192 -2.16 10.32 -33.94
C LEU A 192 -1.97 9.22 -34.98
N SER A 193 -1.01 9.40 -35.89
CA SER A 193 -0.70 8.46 -36.97
C SER A 193 0.72 7.91 -36.84
N SER A 194 1.71 8.49 -37.51
CA SER A 194 3.10 8.01 -37.54
C SER A 194 4.07 8.84 -36.70
N THR A 195 3.70 10.05 -36.28
CA THR A 195 4.58 10.96 -35.54
C THR A 195 3.98 11.40 -34.21
N ASP A 196 4.87 11.71 -33.25
CA ASP A 196 4.52 12.42 -32.03
C ASP A 196 3.92 13.80 -32.35
N GLN A 197 3.17 14.37 -31.40
CA GLN A 197 2.49 15.65 -31.56
C GLN A 197 2.81 16.60 -30.42
N THR A 198 2.75 17.90 -30.71
CA THR A 198 2.75 18.95 -29.70
C THR A 198 1.40 19.67 -29.71
N ARG A 199 0.77 19.78 -28.55
CA ARG A 199 -0.53 20.42 -28.37
C ARG A 199 -0.60 21.11 -27.01
N ASP A 200 -0.73 22.43 -26.99
CA ASP A 200 -1.04 23.13 -25.74
C ASP A 200 -2.54 23.03 -25.45
N LEU A 201 -2.90 23.01 -24.17
CA LEU A 201 -4.27 22.99 -23.67
C LEU A 201 -4.54 24.24 -22.85
N THR A 202 -5.67 24.88 -23.10
CA THR A 202 -6.08 26.06 -22.32
C THR A 202 -7.32 25.72 -21.51
N LEU A 203 -7.23 25.92 -20.20
CA LEU A 203 -8.36 25.81 -19.29
C LEU A 203 -9.43 26.85 -19.64
N GLY A 204 -10.68 26.49 -19.40
CA GLY A 204 -11.80 27.42 -19.52
C GLY A 204 -11.80 28.49 -18.43
N ALA A 205 -12.89 29.27 -18.38
CA ALA A 205 -13.03 30.36 -17.42
C ALA A 205 -13.00 29.88 -15.96
N LEU A 206 -12.57 30.77 -15.06
CA LEU A 206 -12.67 30.55 -13.61
C LEU A 206 -14.13 30.33 -13.20
N LYS A 207 -14.36 29.36 -12.32
CA LYS A 207 -15.65 29.11 -11.68
C LYS A 207 -15.63 29.63 -10.25
N GLN A 208 -16.72 30.27 -9.86
CA GLN A 208 -16.94 30.64 -8.47
C GLN A 208 -17.33 29.39 -7.68
N LEU A 209 -16.47 28.97 -6.75
CA LEU A 209 -16.70 27.79 -5.93
C LEU A 209 -17.28 28.20 -4.57
N ILE A 210 -18.24 27.41 -4.09
CA ILE A 210 -18.84 27.61 -2.77
C ILE A 210 -17.95 26.93 -1.73
N GLN A 211 -17.78 27.56 -0.56
CA GLN A 211 -17.08 26.98 0.58
C GLN A 211 -17.81 27.27 1.89
N SER A 212 -17.63 26.38 2.86
CA SER A 212 -18.09 26.53 4.23
C SER A 212 -16.94 26.18 5.17
N SER A 213 -16.73 26.99 6.19
CA SER A 213 -15.70 26.75 7.20
C SER A 213 -16.29 26.80 8.60
N ALA A 214 -15.85 25.89 9.47
CA ALA A 214 -16.23 25.87 10.88
C ALA A 214 -14.97 25.83 11.74
N ASN A 215 -14.88 26.77 12.69
CA ASN A 215 -13.86 26.73 13.73
C ASN A 215 -14.38 25.91 14.90
N ILE A 216 -13.64 24.87 15.29
CA ILE A 216 -14.04 23.92 16.31
C ILE A 216 -12.91 23.69 17.31
N VAL A 217 -13.27 23.29 18.53
CA VAL A 217 -12.33 22.75 19.50
C VAL A 217 -12.77 21.30 19.71
N PRO A 218 -12.08 20.31 19.10
CA PRO A 218 -12.56 18.93 19.05
C PRO A 218 -12.29 18.20 20.38
N THR A 219 -12.59 18.79 21.53
CA THR A 219 -12.47 18.12 22.84
C THR A 219 -13.60 17.11 23.08
N VAL A 220 -14.69 17.25 22.34
CA VAL A 220 -15.81 16.30 22.25
C VAL A 220 -16.12 16.00 20.78
N SER A 221 -16.89 14.96 20.53
CA SER A 221 -17.34 14.65 19.17
C SER A 221 -18.21 15.78 18.61
N VAL A 222 -17.96 16.19 17.37
CA VAL A 222 -18.66 17.29 16.70
C VAL A 222 -18.96 16.91 15.24
N THR A 223 -20.07 17.40 14.71
CA THR A 223 -20.37 17.30 13.28
C THR A 223 -20.31 18.68 12.65
N VAL A 224 -19.49 18.82 11.61
CA VAL A 224 -19.43 20.01 10.77
C VAL A 224 -20.30 19.77 9.54
N THR A 225 -21.33 20.59 9.36
CA THR A 225 -22.30 20.44 8.27
C THR A 225 -22.21 21.61 7.30
N ALA A 226 -21.99 21.32 6.02
CA ALA A 226 -22.06 22.26 4.91
C ALA A 226 -23.29 21.92 4.06
N ALA A 227 -24.47 22.40 4.48
CA ALA A 227 -25.76 22.01 3.91
C ALA A 227 -25.87 22.34 2.40
N GLU A 228 -25.42 23.53 1.97
CA GLU A 228 -25.41 23.93 0.55
C GLU A 228 -24.52 23.05 -0.33
N LEU A 229 -23.49 22.46 0.27
CA LEU A 229 -22.59 21.52 -0.39
C LEU A 229 -23.05 20.07 -0.26
N GLY A 230 -24.08 19.79 0.55
CA GLY A 230 -24.59 18.45 0.81
C GLY A 230 -23.62 17.54 1.57
N VAL A 231 -22.72 18.11 2.37
CA VAL A 231 -21.67 17.37 3.11
C VAL A 231 -21.84 17.51 4.61
N SER A 232 -21.67 16.41 5.34
CA SER A 232 -21.47 16.42 6.79
C SER A 232 -20.21 15.63 7.16
N VAL A 233 -19.39 16.20 8.04
CA VAL A 233 -18.15 15.61 8.54
C VAL A 233 -18.29 15.37 10.04
N GLY A 234 -18.36 14.12 10.44
CA GLY A 234 -18.41 13.72 11.85
C GLY A 234 -17.00 13.47 12.38
N LEU A 235 -16.64 14.19 13.43
CA LEU A 235 -15.32 14.17 14.03
C LEU A 235 -15.43 13.62 15.44
N PRO A 236 -14.80 12.49 15.76
CA PRO A 236 -14.62 12.07 17.15
C PRO A 236 -13.80 13.09 17.94
N ALA A 237 -13.93 13.03 19.27
CA ALA A 237 -13.07 13.80 20.17
C ALA A 237 -11.58 13.57 19.84
N ASN A 238 -10.82 14.65 19.79
CA ASN A 238 -9.40 14.76 19.52
C ASN A 238 -8.95 14.28 18.13
N SER A 239 -9.87 14.05 17.19
CA SER A 239 -9.56 13.57 15.83
C SER A 239 -8.65 14.50 15.02
N LEU A 240 -8.66 15.81 15.31
CA LEU A 240 -7.79 16.81 14.68
C LEU A 240 -6.58 17.21 15.54
N GLY A 241 -6.26 16.43 16.58
CA GLY A 241 -5.25 16.77 17.59
C GLY A 241 -5.85 17.47 18.81
N GLY A 242 -5.23 17.28 19.98
CA GLY A 242 -5.79 17.70 21.27
C GLY A 242 -5.76 19.21 21.53
N GLY A 243 -6.86 19.74 22.06
CA GLY A 243 -6.92 20.97 22.88
C GLY A 243 -6.78 22.33 22.20
N SER A 244 -6.49 22.41 20.91
CA SER A 244 -6.41 23.69 20.15
C SER A 244 -7.58 23.84 19.18
N SER A 245 -7.94 25.08 18.84
CA SER A 245 -8.95 25.36 17.81
C SER A 245 -8.45 24.94 16.43
N ALA A 246 -9.28 24.21 15.69
CA ALA A 246 -9.03 23.81 14.32
C ALA A 246 -10.15 24.32 13.41
N THR A 247 -9.79 24.76 12.21
CA THR A 247 -10.74 25.15 11.17
C THR A 247 -10.90 23.98 10.20
N VAL A 248 -12.12 23.47 10.08
CA VAL A 248 -12.51 22.53 9.03
C VAL A 248 -13.13 23.33 7.89
N THR A 249 -12.63 23.13 6.68
CA THR A 249 -13.15 23.77 5.47
C THR A 249 -13.65 22.70 4.51
N ILE A 250 -14.86 22.88 4.03
CA ILE A 250 -15.49 22.06 3.00
C ILE A 250 -15.77 22.98 1.82
N ARG A 251 -15.25 22.63 0.64
CA ARG A 251 -15.32 23.44 -0.56
C ARG A 251 -15.75 22.59 -1.74
N GLU A 252 -16.52 23.18 -2.65
CA GLU A 252 -16.79 22.58 -3.95
C GLU A 252 -15.49 22.42 -4.74
N SER A 253 -15.37 21.35 -5.52
CA SER A 253 -14.27 21.18 -6.46
C SER A 253 -14.78 20.88 -7.86
N THR A 254 -14.08 21.42 -8.87
CA THR A 254 -14.35 21.14 -10.29
C THR A 254 -13.55 19.95 -10.82
N GLN A 255 -12.75 19.29 -9.98
CA GLN A 255 -11.95 18.12 -10.35
C GLN A 255 -12.79 16.83 -10.43
N ALA A 256 -13.86 16.83 -11.21
CA ALA A 256 -14.67 15.64 -11.50
C ALA A 256 -14.03 14.83 -12.64
N VAL A 257 -12.96 14.08 -12.31
CA VAL A 257 -12.23 13.27 -13.27
C VAL A 257 -12.79 11.85 -13.28
N THR A 258 -13.38 11.41 -14.40
CA THR A 258 -13.64 9.99 -14.63
C THR A 258 -12.32 9.27 -14.88
N THR A 259 -12.10 8.18 -14.18
CA THR A 259 -10.89 7.35 -14.23
C THR A 259 -11.24 5.93 -14.65
N ALA A 260 -10.25 5.04 -14.66
CA ALA A 260 -10.46 3.65 -15.06
C ALA A 260 -11.29 2.87 -14.04
N LEU A 261 -11.26 3.24 -12.75
CA LEU A 261 -11.94 2.50 -11.68
C LEU A 261 -13.26 3.13 -11.22
N ALA A 262 -13.45 4.44 -11.43
CA ALA A 262 -14.65 5.12 -10.97
C ALA A 262 -15.00 6.37 -11.78
N ALA A 263 -16.30 6.63 -11.86
CA ALA A 263 -16.85 7.90 -12.34
C ALA A 263 -17.44 8.66 -11.16
N PRO A 264 -16.90 9.84 -10.78
CA PRO A 264 -17.55 10.70 -9.79
C PRO A 264 -18.86 11.25 -10.35
N LEU A 265 -19.87 11.36 -9.49
CA LEU A 265 -21.07 12.11 -9.83
C LEU A 265 -20.65 13.58 -10.06
N PRO A 266 -21.04 14.22 -11.19
CA PRO A 266 -20.52 15.51 -11.65
C PRO A 266 -20.60 16.67 -10.64
N ARG A 267 -21.43 16.56 -9.60
CA ARG A 267 -21.62 17.58 -8.55
C ARG A 267 -21.21 17.11 -7.16
N SER A 268 -20.61 15.93 -7.03
CA SER A 268 -20.31 15.34 -5.72
C SER A 268 -18.90 15.61 -5.20
N VAL A 269 -18.01 16.16 -6.02
CA VAL A 269 -16.60 16.34 -5.63
C VAL A 269 -16.44 17.49 -4.63
N ARG A 270 -15.83 17.20 -3.49
CA ARG A 270 -15.70 18.09 -2.35
C ARG A 270 -14.30 18.05 -1.80
N ASP A 271 -13.66 19.19 -1.73
CA ASP A 271 -12.40 19.38 -1.02
C ASP A 271 -12.70 19.57 0.46
N VAL A 272 -12.29 18.60 1.27
CA VAL A 272 -12.36 18.69 2.72
C VAL A 272 -10.95 18.89 3.22
N THR A 273 -10.74 19.90 4.05
CA THR A 273 -9.46 20.17 4.70
C THR A 273 -9.67 20.53 6.16
N ALA A 274 -8.64 20.30 6.98
CA ALA A 274 -8.60 20.83 8.33
C ALA A 274 -7.26 21.52 8.56
N SER A 275 -7.26 22.58 9.36
CA SER A 275 -6.04 23.29 9.75
C SER A 275 -6.08 23.73 11.20
N SER A 276 -4.93 23.80 11.84
CA SER A 276 -4.77 24.33 13.19
C SER A 276 -3.53 25.22 13.24
N GLY A 277 -3.64 26.43 13.79
CA GLY A 277 -2.55 27.40 13.78
C GLY A 277 -2.00 27.75 12.38
N GLY A 278 -2.84 27.65 11.34
CA GLY A 278 -2.45 27.88 9.95
C GLY A 278 -1.74 26.70 9.27
N GLN A 279 -1.53 25.57 9.97
CA GLN A 279 -0.96 24.35 9.40
C GLN A 279 -2.06 23.37 9.00
N ILE A 280 -1.95 22.79 7.81
CA ILE A 280 -2.89 21.76 7.33
C ILE A 280 -2.68 20.47 8.13
N ILE A 281 -3.78 19.86 8.56
CA ILE A 281 -3.83 18.57 9.23
C ILE A 281 -4.01 17.51 8.16
N THR A 282 -2.96 16.73 7.91
CA THR A 282 -2.93 15.72 6.83
C THR A 282 -3.31 14.31 7.29
N ASN A 283 -3.20 14.01 8.59
CA ASN A 283 -3.61 12.74 9.18
C ASN A 283 -4.50 12.98 10.39
N LEU A 284 -5.58 12.22 10.52
CA LEU A 284 -6.50 12.30 11.64
C LEU A 284 -6.02 11.36 12.76
N ALA A 285 -6.08 11.83 14.02
CA ALA A 285 -5.75 11.02 15.18
C ALA A 285 -6.81 9.94 15.48
N SER A 286 -7.98 10.05 14.86
CA SER A 286 -9.08 9.09 14.92
C SER A 286 -9.92 9.21 13.65
N SER A 287 -10.47 8.09 13.19
CA SER A 287 -11.23 8.07 11.94
C SER A 287 -12.48 8.97 12.01
N ALA A 288 -12.63 9.84 11.02
CA ALA A 288 -13.80 10.69 10.84
C ALA A 288 -14.84 10.00 9.94
N SER A 289 -16.09 10.38 10.07
CA SER A 289 -17.15 10.00 9.12
C SER A 289 -17.37 11.11 8.10
N ILE A 290 -17.40 10.76 6.81
CA ILE A 290 -17.82 11.64 5.73
C ILE A 290 -19.17 11.16 5.23
N GLU A 291 -20.15 12.06 5.15
CA GLU A 291 -21.44 11.83 4.54
C GLU A 291 -21.66 12.84 3.40
N LEU A 292 -21.97 12.33 2.21
CA LEU A 292 -22.33 13.13 1.05
C LEU A 292 -23.78 12.84 0.63
N SER A 293 -24.48 13.88 0.20
CA SER A 293 -25.83 13.77 -0.35
C SER A 293 -25.79 13.75 -1.88
N TYR A 294 -26.75 13.06 -2.50
CA TYR A 294 -26.93 13.04 -3.96
C TYR A 294 -28.38 13.36 -4.34
N THR A 295 -28.57 13.71 -5.62
CA THR A 295 -29.88 13.96 -6.22
C THR A 295 -30.17 12.96 -7.34
N ASP A 296 -31.44 12.78 -7.69
CA ASP A 296 -31.83 11.92 -8.82
C ASP A 296 -31.30 12.46 -10.16
N SER A 297 -31.10 13.78 -10.27
CA SER A 297 -30.40 14.39 -11.42
C SER A 297 -28.93 14.00 -11.51
N ASP A 298 -28.24 13.82 -10.38
CA ASP A 298 -26.86 13.34 -10.39
C ASP A 298 -26.79 11.92 -10.96
N LEU A 299 -27.72 11.04 -10.55
CA LEU A 299 -27.80 9.66 -11.07
C LEU A 299 -28.06 9.62 -12.58
N THR A 300 -29.01 10.44 -13.04
CA THR A 300 -29.37 10.52 -14.47
C THR A 300 -28.17 10.96 -15.31
N SER A 301 -27.32 11.85 -14.79
CA SER A 301 -26.13 12.35 -15.50
C SER A 301 -25.07 11.28 -15.77
N LEU A 302 -25.07 10.17 -15.01
CA LEU A 302 -24.21 9.00 -15.25
C LEU A 302 -24.95 7.84 -15.92
N GLY A 303 -26.21 8.02 -16.32
CA GLY A 303 -27.03 6.94 -16.88
C GLY A 303 -27.37 5.85 -15.85
N VAL A 304 -27.32 6.17 -14.55
CA VAL A 304 -27.59 5.24 -13.45
C VAL A 304 -29.08 5.30 -13.11
N GLY A 305 -29.76 4.15 -13.15
CA GLY A 305 -31.16 4.06 -12.73
C GLY A 305 -31.29 4.32 -11.23
N SER A 306 -32.42 4.87 -10.78
CA SER A 306 -32.67 5.12 -9.35
C SER A 306 -32.60 3.84 -8.50
N SER A 307 -32.91 2.68 -9.08
CA SER A 307 -32.76 1.34 -8.49
C SER A 307 -31.31 0.92 -8.25
N ASP A 308 -30.36 1.50 -8.97
CA ASP A 308 -28.93 1.13 -8.94
C ASP A 308 -28.14 1.97 -7.92
N SER A 309 -28.82 2.89 -7.22
CA SER A 309 -28.23 3.79 -6.22
C SER A 309 -27.61 3.07 -5.01
N ASN A 310 -27.98 1.81 -4.74
CA ASN A 310 -27.31 0.96 -3.73
C ASN A 310 -25.84 0.67 -4.07
N GLY A 311 -25.45 0.80 -5.35
CA GLY A 311 -24.08 0.61 -5.83
C GLY A 311 -23.16 1.80 -5.55
N LEU A 312 -23.69 2.96 -5.15
CA LEU A 312 -22.89 4.16 -4.89
C LEU A 312 -21.91 3.96 -3.73
N LYS A 313 -20.75 4.58 -3.86
CA LYS A 313 -19.71 4.62 -2.83
C LYS A 313 -19.17 6.02 -2.65
N VAL A 314 -18.68 6.33 -1.44
CA VAL A 314 -17.74 7.44 -1.25
C VAL A 314 -16.36 6.97 -1.73
N ALA A 315 -15.67 7.81 -2.47
CA ALA A 315 -14.27 7.62 -2.82
C ALA A 315 -13.48 8.88 -2.46
N TYR A 316 -12.18 8.71 -2.24
CA TYR A 316 -11.25 9.80 -2.07
C TYR A 316 -10.28 9.87 -3.24
N TRP A 317 -9.79 11.05 -3.60
CA TRP A 317 -8.81 11.20 -4.68
C TRP A 317 -7.42 10.82 -4.18
N ASN A 318 -6.80 9.83 -4.81
CA ASN A 318 -5.42 9.46 -4.56
C ASN A 318 -4.51 10.15 -5.60
N GLU A 319 -3.86 11.24 -5.18
CA GLU A 319 -2.95 12.02 -6.02
C GLU A 319 -1.71 11.23 -6.50
N THR A 320 -1.32 10.16 -5.80
CA THR A 320 -0.16 9.34 -6.21
C THR A 320 -0.48 8.52 -7.45
N ASN A 321 -1.71 8.00 -7.52
CA ASN A 321 -2.16 7.12 -8.60
C ASN A 321 -3.02 7.85 -9.64
N ASN A 322 -3.39 9.10 -9.38
CA ASN A 322 -4.41 9.84 -10.14
C ASN A 322 -5.69 9.03 -10.34
N GLU A 323 -6.16 8.43 -9.24
CA GLU A 323 -7.25 7.47 -9.24
C GLU A 323 -8.15 7.67 -8.03
N TRP A 324 -9.45 7.45 -8.21
CA TRP A 324 -10.43 7.46 -7.12
C TRP A 324 -10.33 6.17 -6.32
N GLN A 325 -9.99 6.30 -5.04
CA GLN A 325 -9.96 5.17 -4.13
C GLN A 325 -11.30 5.03 -3.41
N VAL A 326 -12.03 3.98 -3.76
CA VAL A 326 -13.33 3.65 -3.17
C VAL A 326 -13.18 3.28 -1.69
N LEU A 327 -14.00 3.87 -0.83
CA LEU A 327 -14.12 3.52 0.59
C LEU A 327 -15.26 2.54 0.83
N THR A 328 -15.14 1.74 1.89
CA THR A 328 -16.29 0.98 2.41
C THR A 328 -17.37 1.97 2.81
N SER A 329 -18.48 1.93 2.09
CA SER A 329 -19.54 2.93 2.20
C SER A 329 -20.88 2.28 2.48
N VAL A 330 -21.72 3.00 3.23
CA VAL A 330 -23.11 2.64 3.46
C VAL A 330 -24.00 3.65 2.75
N VAL A 331 -24.92 3.15 1.93
CA VAL A 331 -25.91 3.97 1.22
C VAL A 331 -27.19 4.01 2.05
N ASP A 332 -27.73 5.21 2.24
CA ASP A 332 -29.08 5.47 2.72
C ASP A 332 -29.89 6.04 1.55
N THR A 333 -30.58 5.14 0.83
CA THR A 333 -31.36 5.49 -0.35
C THR A 333 -32.62 6.28 -0.02
N ALA A 334 -33.16 6.14 1.20
CA ALA A 334 -34.34 6.89 1.64
C ALA A 334 -34.03 8.38 1.82
N ASN A 335 -32.86 8.68 2.39
CA ASN A 335 -32.41 10.06 2.61
C ASN A 335 -31.44 10.57 1.52
N ARG A 336 -31.18 9.77 0.48
CA ARG A 336 -30.24 10.04 -0.63
C ARG A 336 -28.85 10.45 -0.15
N LYS A 337 -28.28 9.64 0.74
CA LYS A 337 -26.97 9.88 1.36
C LYS A 337 -26.05 8.68 1.23
N VAL A 338 -24.75 8.94 1.12
CA VAL A 338 -23.70 7.92 1.15
C VAL A 338 -22.69 8.31 2.20
N ARG A 339 -22.40 7.39 3.12
CA ARG A 339 -21.46 7.64 4.23
C ARG A 339 -20.30 6.65 4.23
N ALA A 340 -19.12 7.11 4.61
CA ALA A 340 -17.92 6.31 4.78
C ALA A 340 -17.06 6.82 5.94
N ALA A 341 -16.14 5.97 6.40
CA ALA A 341 -15.10 6.36 7.34
C ALA A 341 -13.80 6.68 6.59
N THR A 342 -13.06 7.68 7.07
CA THR A 342 -11.75 8.10 6.53
C THR A 342 -10.79 8.40 7.67
N ASN A 343 -9.48 8.30 7.44
CA ASN A 343 -8.47 8.74 8.42
C ASN A 343 -7.60 9.91 7.94
N HIS A 344 -7.90 10.46 6.76
CA HIS A 344 -7.35 11.71 6.24
C HIS A 344 -8.42 12.55 5.54
N PHE A 345 -8.05 13.76 5.16
CA PHE A 345 -8.87 14.68 4.38
C PHE A 345 -8.20 15.01 3.04
N THR A 346 -9.02 15.08 1.99
CA THR A 346 -8.65 15.26 0.57
C THR A 346 -9.92 15.61 -0.22
N LEU A 347 -9.91 15.46 -1.55
CA LEU A 347 -11.12 15.42 -2.36
C LEU A 347 -11.91 14.13 -2.10
N PHE A 348 -13.18 14.29 -1.77
CA PHE A 348 -14.15 13.19 -1.70
C PHE A 348 -15.19 13.34 -2.79
N ALA A 349 -15.66 12.23 -3.32
CA ALA A 349 -16.75 12.19 -4.28
C ALA A 349 -17.68 11.02 -3.99
N ILE A 350 -18.92 11.13 -4.47
CA ILE A 350 -19.77 9.96 -4.65
C ILE A 350 -19.44 9.40 -6.02
N VAL A 351 -19.08 8.13 -6.08
CA VAL A 351 -18.75 7.45 -7.32
C VAL A 351 -19.69 6.28 -7.58
N LEU A 352 -19.89 5.99 -8.86
CA LEU A 352 -20.28 4.64 -9.27
C LEU A 352 -18.99 3.87 -9.61
N PRO A 353 -18.62 2.85 -8.83
CA PRO A 353 -17.47 2.02 -9.17
C PRO A 353 -17.81 1.18 -10.41
N PHE A 354 -16.89 1.10 -11.37
CA PHE A 354 -17.04 0.23 -12.53
C PHE A 354 -16.75 -1.21 -12.10
N LEU A 355 -17.75 -1.91 -11.54
CA LEU A 355 -17.69 -3.27 -10.99
C LEU A 355 -16.26 -3.75 -10.64
N ALA A 356 -15.57 -3.04 -9.76
CA ALA A 356 -14.35 -3.52 -9.13
C ALA A 356 -13.98 -2.87 -7.78
N GLN A 357 -13.83 -3.73 -6.78
CA GLN A 357 -13.03 -3.58 -5.56
C GLN A 357 -13.48 -2.69 -4.38
N PRO A 358 -13.50 -3.22 -3.12
CA PRO A 358 -13.57 -2.45 -1.88
C PRO A 358 -12.20 -1.96 -1.35
N ALA A 359 -12.25 -0.77 -0.73
CA ALA A 359 -11.41 -0.15 0.31
C ALA A 359 -9.91 -0.49 0.38
N ALA A 360 -9.05 0.38 -0.16
CA ALA A 360 -7.63 0.38 0.19
C ALA A 360 -7.40 1.07 1.54
N ALA A 361 -6.55 0.46 2.35
CA ALA A 361 -5.97 1.07 3.55
C ALA A 361 -4.90 2.10 3.15
N GLU A 362 -4.89 3.20 3.89
CA GLU A 362 -4.13 4.41 3.58
C GLU A 362 -2.62 4.23 3.87
N THR A 363 -1.79 4.57 2.89
CA THR A 363 -0.34 4.80 3.07
C THR A 363 -0.06 6.29 2.94
N THR A 364 0.47 6.89 4.01
CA THR A 364 0.78 8.32 4.08
C THR A 364 2.18 8.63 3.55
N THR A 365 2.30 9.57 2.62
CA THR A 365 3.54 10.33 2.35
C THR A 365 3.24 11.83 2.28
N PRO A 366 3.98 12.69 3.01
CA PRO A 366 4.09 14.12 2.70
C PRO A 366 5.45 14.52 2.08
N PRO A 367 5.58 15.73 1.51
CA PRO A 367 6.40 16.04 0.33
C PRO A 367 7.83 16.55 0.60
N THR A 368 8.55 16.69 -0.52
CA THR A 368 9.99 16.75 -0.75
C THR A 368 10.75 18.03 -0.38
N THR A 369 12.01 17.85 0.00
CA THR A 369 13.13 18.75 -0.35
C THR A 369 14.16 17.94 -1.15
N PRO A 370 14.60 18.38 -2.35
CA PRO A 370 15.39 17.53 -3.25
C PRO A 370 16.87 17.56 -2.88
N VAL A 371 17.43 16.42 -2.45
CA VAL A 371 18.72 15.80 -2.86
C VAL A 371 18.84 14.34 -2.30
N SER A 372 17.91 13.85 -1.46
CA SER A 372 18.01 12.50 -0.85
C SER A 372 17.00 11.46 -1.38
N GLY A 373 15.94 11.88 -2.07
CA GLY A 373 14.84 11.02 -2.51
C GLY A 373 15.20 10.06 -3.65
N GLU A 374 15.96 10.53 -4.64
CA GLU A 374 16.38 9.72 -5.79
C GLU A 374 17.33 8.59 -5.36
N ALA A 375 18.33 8.88 -4.53
CA ALA A 375 19.19 7.87 -3.92
C ALA A 375 18.40 6.87 -3.05
N ARG A 376 17.36 7.35 -2.34
CA ARG A 376 16.51 6.52 -1.47
C ARG A 376 15.59 5.58 -2.26
N ALA A 377 15.10 6.03 -3.42
CA ALA A 377 14.29 5.25 -4.35
C ALA A 377 15.15 4.23 -5.11
N THR A 378 16.31 4.64 -5.62
CA THR A 378 17.29 3.74 -6.24
C THR A 378 17.74 2.65 -5.27
N GLN A 379 18.06 3.01 -4.02
CA GLN A 379 18.42 2.02 -3.00
C GLN A 379 17.27 1.04 -2.72
N LEU A 380 16.01 1.50 -2.71
CA LEU A 380 14.86 0.61 -2.52
C LEU A 380 14.68 -0.34 -3.71
N ALA A 381 14.82 0.15 -4.94
CA ALA A 381 14.78 -0.69 -6.14
C ALA A 381 15.90 -1.74 -6.13
N THR A 382 17.11 -1.37 -5.71
CA THR A 382 18.23 -2.32 -5.52
C THR A 382 17.89 -3.38 -4.47
N ILE A 383 17.37 -2.98 -3.31
CA ILE A 383 16.97 -3.91 -2.22
C ILE A 383 15.91 -4.91 -2.72
N ILE A 384 14.93 -4.44 -3.49
CA ILE A 384 13.87 -5.29 -4.06
C ILE A 384 14.47 -6.29 -5.05
N ALA A 385 15.28 -5.84 -6.00
CA ALA A 385 15.93 -6.71 -6.98
C ALA A 385 16.87 -7.75 -6.33
N GLU A 386 17.56 -7.36 -5.27
CA GLU A 386 18.39 -8.28 -4.47
C GLU A 386 17.55 -9.32 -3.72
N GLY A 387 16.35 -8.98 -3.26
CA GLY A 387 15.44 -9.91 -2.58
C GLY A 387 14.93 -10.97 -3.55
N THR A 388 14.56 -10.56 -4.76
CA THR A 388 14.27 -11.45 -5.89
C THR A 388 15.43 -12.40 -6.16
N LYS A 389 16.65 -11.84 -6.25
CA LYS A 389 17.86 -12.62 -6.45
C LYS A 389 18.04 -13.66 -5.33
N VAL A 390 17.94 -13.28 -4.06
CA VAL A 390 18.08 -14.25 -2.95
C VAL A 390 17.09 -15.41 -3.10
N TYR A 391 15.83 -15.13 -3.44
CA TYR A 391 14.80 -16.17 -3.55
C TYR A 391 15.04 -17.17 -4.70
N VAL A 392 15.52 -16.70 -5.86
CA VAL A 392 15.66 -17.54 -7.07
C VAL A 392 17.10 -18.05 -7.32
N SER A 393 18.09 -17.56 -6.57
CA SER A 393 19.50 -17.70 -6.94
C SER A 393 20.15 -18.97 -6.38
N CYS A 394 20.97 -19.58 -7.24
CA CYS A 394 21.89 -20.65 -6.86
C CYS A 394 23.00 -20.11 -5.92
N SER A 395 23.62 -20.96 -5.11
CA SER A 395 24.69 -20.56 -4.17
C SER A 395 25.87 -19.85 -4.88
N GLU A 396 26.29 -20.36 -6.03
CA GLU A 396 27.34 -19.76 -6.87
C GLU A 396 26.93 -18.38 -7.41
N CYS A 397 25.67 -18.26 -7.81
CA CYS A 397 25.09 -17.06 -8.38
C CYS A 397 25.06 -15.91 -7.36
N LEU A 398 24.74 -16.23 -6.09
CA LEU A 398 24.71 -15.27 -4.99
C LEU A 398 26.13 -14.90 -4.53
N ALA A 399 27.04 -15.87 -4.43
CA ALA A 399 28.46 -15.61 -4.14
C ALA A 399 29.09 -14.67 -5.17
N THR A 400 28.89 -14.95 -6.46
CA THR A 400 29.43 -14.12 -7.55
C THR A 400 28.85 -12.70 -7.52
N SER A 401 27.60 -12.54 -7.07
CA SER A 401 26.94 -11.22 -7.00
C SER A 401 27.62 -10.24 -6.04
N VAL A 402 28.39 -10.76 -5.08
CA VAL A 402 29.15 -10.00 -4.10
C VAL A 402 30.66 -10.17 -4.30
N ASN A 403 31.09 -10.57 -5.50
CA ASN A 403 32.49 -10.83 -5.87
C ASN A 403 33.18 -11.88 -4.99
N MET A 404 32.43 -12.91 -4.58
CA MET A 404 32.95 -14.08 -3.86
C MET A 404 32.82 -15.33 -4.74
N SER A 405 33.69 -16.31 -4.51
CA SER A 405 33.49 -17.67 -5.00
C SER A 405 32.70 -18.48 -3.99
N ARG A 406 31.95 -19.48 -4.45
CA ARG A 406 31.24 -20.39 -3.55
C ARG A 406 32.22 -21.13 -2.63
N ASP A 407 31.89 -21.19 -1.35
CA ASP A 407 32.65 -21.87 -0.31
C ASP A 407 31.75 -22.86 0.44
N GLU A 408 31.87 -24.13 0.07
CA GLU A 408 31.07 -25.21 0.64
C GLU A 408 31.40 -25.48 2.12
N ALA A 409 32.62 -25.17 2.57
CA ALA A 409 33.00 -25.33 3.98
C ALA A 409 32.32 -24.27 4.86
N LEU A 410 32.21 -23.03 4.36
CA LEU A 410 31.43 -21.98 5.02
C LEU A 410 29.93 -22.28 5.01
N GLU A 411 29.39 -22.80 3.90
CA GLU A 411 28.00 -23.26 3.82
C GLU A 411 27.73 -24.34 4.89
N GLN A 412 28.57 -25.37 4.99
CA GLN A 412 28.41 -26.41 6.00
C GLN A 412 28.48 -25.87 7.44
N LYS A 413 29.45 -25.00 7.71
CA LYS A 413 29.62 -24.36 9.02
C LYS A 413 28.39 -23.54 9.41
N TYR A 414 27.94 -22.63 8.53
CA TYR A 414 26.80 -21.77 8.84
C TYR A 414 25.47 -22.51 8.83
N ASN A 415 25.34 -23.60 8.05
CA ASN A 415 24.18 -24.47 8.13
C ASN A 415 24.04 -25.10 9.53
N LYS A 416 25.14 -25.60 10.10
CA LYS A 416 25.18 -26.22 11.44
C LYS A 416 25.02 -25.20 12.57
N ASP A 417 25.64 -24.03 12.44
CA ASP A 417 25.75 -23.09 13.55
C ASP A 417 24.68 -22.00 13.54
N ILE A 418 24.41 -21.38 12.39
CA ILE A 418 23.54 -20.21 12.28
C ILE A 418 22.16 -20.63 11.79
N VAL A 419 22.07 -21.26 10.62
CA VAL A 419 20.79 -21.64 10.00
C VAL A 419 20.02 -22.60 10.91
N ALA A 420 20.69 -23.57 11.54
CA ALA A 420 20.04 -24.46 12.52
C ALA A 420 19.36 -23.69 13.66
N ARG A 421 19.96 -22.59 14.16
CA ARG A 421 19.35 -21.74 15.20
C ARG A 421 18.21 -20.87 14.66
N VAL A 422 18.35 -20.35 13.45
CA VAL A 422 17.32 -19.53 12.77
C VAL A 422 16.07 -20.37 12.52
N VAL A 423 16.25 -21.57 11.95
CA VAL A 423 15.17 -22.51 11.64
C VAL A 423 14.57 -23.09 12.92
N GLY A 424 15.41 -23.38 13.92
CA GLY A 424 14.97 -23.94 15.19
C GLY A 424 14.25 -25.27 14.96
N THR A 425 13.01 -25.38 15.44
CA THR A 425 12.15 -26.56 15.31
C THR A 425 11.19 -26.49 14.12
N ASP A 426 11.25 -25.44 13.30
CA ASP A 426 10.32 -25.25 12.19
C ASP A 426 10.56 -26.31 11.10
N ILE A 427 9.48 -26.89 10.60
CA ILE A 427 9.52 -27.83 9.49
C ILE A 427 9.52 -27.03 8.18
N ILE A 428 10.65 -27.01 7.48
CA ILE A 428 10.81 -26.30 6.20
C ILE A 428 11.30 -27.23 5.10
N THR A 429 11.06 -26.85 3.84
CA THR A 429 11.58 -27.59 2.69
C THR A 429 13.10 -27.45 2.60
N ALA A 430 13.75 -28.43 1.96
CA ALA A 430 15.17 -28.35 1.67
C ALA A 430 15.52 -27.09 0.85
N GLY A 431 14.66 -26.72 -0.10
CA GLY A 431 14.80 -25.49 -0.89
C GLY A 431 14.77 -24.22 -0.04
N ALA A 432 13.77 -24.06 0.84
CA ALA A 432 13.69 -22.91 1.74
C ALA A 432 14.91 -22.83 2.68
N LYS A 433 15.37 -23.98 3.18
CA LYS A 433 16.58 -24.05 4.01
C LYS A 433 17.84 -23.63 3.23
N THR A 434 17.95 -24.05 1.96
CA THR A 434 19.04 -23.66 1.07
C THR A 434 19.03 -22.15 0.78
N ILE A 435 17.87 -21.53 0.59
CA ILE A 435 17.78 -20.07 0.37
C ILE A 435 18.28 -19.32 1.62
N ILE A 436 17.82 -19.73 2.82
CA ILE A 436 18.30 -19.17 4.09
C ILE A 436 19.82 -19.35 4.22
N LEU A 437 20.33 -20.54 3.90
CA LEU A 437 21.75 -20.82 3.95
C LEU A 437 22.55 -19.94 3.00
N ASN A 438 22.10 -19.78 1.76
CA ASN A 438 22.77 -18.95 0.75
C ASN A 438 22.81 -17.49 1.19
N PHE A 439 21.69 -16.94 1.66
CA PHE A 439 21.65 -15.57 2.18
C PHE A 439 22.53 -15.39 3.42
N VAL A 440 22.48 -16.31 4.38
CA VAL A 440 23.33 -16.25 5.57
C VAL A 440 24.81 -16.32 5.20
N THR A 441 25.18 -17.13 4.22
CA THR A 441 26.59 -17.35 3.83
C THR A 441 27.14 -16.20 3.00
N TYR A 442 26.43 -15.76 1.97
CA TYR A 442 26.93 -14.79 0.99
C TYR A 442 26.29 -13.41 1.10
N GLY A 443 25.02 -13.32 1.50
CA GLY A 443 24.29 -12.05 1.48
C GLY A 443 24.13 -11.48 0.07
N THR A 444 23.97 -10.17 -0.02
CA THR A 444 23.79 -9.39 -1.26
C THR A 444 24.64 -8.13 -1.21
N THR A 445 24.73 -7.35 -2.28
CA THR A 445 25.54 -6.12 -2.29
C THR A 445 25.14 -5.16 -1.17
N THR A 446 23.86 -5.03 -0.85
CA THR A 446 23.41 -4.17 0.26
C THR A 446 23.54 -4.80 1.65
N THR A 447 23.65 -6.13 1.75
CA THR A 447 23.66 -6.85 3.04
C THR A 447 25.00 -7.51 3.39
N ILE A 448 25.98 -7.52 2.49
CA ILE A 448 27.30 -8.12 2.71
C ILE A 448 28.07 -7.44 3.85
N ALA A 449 27.79 -6.16 4.10
CA ALA A 449 28.33 -5.41 5.25
C ALA A 449 27.86 -5.98 6.61
N LEU A 450 26.75 -6.72 6.63
CA LEU A 450 26.33 -7.49 7.79
C LEU A 450 27.09 -8.82 7.81
N GLY A 451 27.73 -9.16 8.92
CA GLY A 451 28.32 -10.50 9.07
C GLY A 451 27.25 -11.60 9.03
N ALA A 452 27.65 -12.84 8.76
CA ALA A 452 26.72 -13.99 8.63
C ALA A 452 25.78 -14.16 9.84
N GLY A 453 26.29 -13.90 11.06
CA GLY A 453 25.48 -13.91 12.28
C GLY A 453 24.36 -12.85 12.28
N GLU A 454 24.65 -11.64 11.80
CA GLU A 454 23.64 -10.57 11.68
C GLU A 454 22.64 -10.90 10.58
N ARG A 455 23.07 -11.46 9.44
CA ARG A 455 22.16 -11.91 8.38
C ARG A 455 21.20 -13.01 8.87
N GLY A 456 21.70 -13.99 9.63
CA GLY A 456 20.83 -14.97 10.31
C GLY A 456 19.91 -14.32 11.34
N GLY A 457 20.40 -13.29 12.04
CA GLY A 457 19.61 -12.46 12.93
C GLY A 457 18.46 -11.74 12.21
N VAL A 458 18.65 -11.25 10.98
CA VAL A 458 17.59 -10.61 10.19
C VAL A 458 16.45 -11.58 9.91
N VAL A 459 16.79 -12.79 9.43
CA VAL A 459 15.78 -13.84 9.17
C VAL A 459 15.05 -14.22 10.47
N SER A 460 15.75 -14.22 11.61
CA SER A 460 15.14 -14.48 12.91
C SER A 460 14.22 -13.34 13.39
N SER A 461 14.56 -12.08 13.10
CA SER A 461 13.68 -10.94 13.39
C SER A 461 12.43 -10.97 12.52
N PHE A 462 12.57 -11.29 11.22
CA PHE A 462 11.43 -11.53 10.33
C PHE A 462 10.52 -12.63 10.91
N ARG A 463 11.08 -13.79 11.26
CA ARG A 463 10.32 -14.88 11.89
C ARG A 463 9.61 -14.46 13.18
N SER A 464 10.28 -13.65 14.01
CA SER A 464 9.71 -13.17 15.27
C SER A 464 8.59 -12.14 15.05
N ALA A 465 8.63 -11.38 13.95
CA ALA A 465 7.62 -10.39 13.60
C ALA A 465 6.40 -11.05 12.95
N TYR A 466 6.61 -11.92 11.96
CA TYR A 466 5.56 -12.48 11.10
C TYR A 466 5.11 -13.89 11.48
N GLY A 467 5.80 -14.55 12.43
CA GLY A 467 5.42 -15.87 12.94
C GLY A 467 5.82 -17.05 12.05
N HIS A 468 6.49 -16.81 10.91
CA HIS A 468 7.02 -17.84 10.02
C HIS A 468 8.35 -17.42 9.38
N LEU A 469 9.11 -18.39 8.87
CA LEU A 469 10.31 -18.14 8.06
C LEU A 469 9.92 -17.62 6.66
N PRO A 470 10.81 -16.85 6.00
CA PRO A 470 10.55 -16.35 4.66
C PRO A 470 10.46 -17.52 3.66
N ASN A 471 9.35 -17.59 2.93
CA ASN A 471 9.00 -18.67 2.01
C ASN A 471 8.61 -18.18 0.60
N SER A 472 8.54 -16.87 0.38
CA SER A 472 8.22 -16.25 -0.91
C SER A 472 9.21 -15.14 -1.29
N GLU A 473 9.22 -14.78 -2.56
CA GLU A 473 10.03 -13.67 -3.07
C GLU A 473 9.78 -12.37 -2.31
N TYR A 474 8.50 -12.02 -2.11
CA TYR A 474 8.10 -10.84 -1.37
C TYR A 474 8.69 -10.86 0.05
N GLU A 475 8.57 -11.97 0.77
CA GLU A 475 9.10 -12.09 2.13
C GLU A 475 10.62 -11.96 2.17
N TRP A 476 11.34 -12.39 1.13
CA TRP A 476 12.76 -12.12 1.00
C TRP A 476 13.08 -10.65 0.73
N GLN A 477 12.24 -9.94 -0.04
CA GLN A 477 12.35 -8.49 -0.16
C GLN A 477 12.11 -7.80 1.20
N GLU A 478 11.19 -8.29 2.02
CA GLU A 478 10.94 -7.81 3.38
C GLU A 478 12.13 -8.07 4.32
N VAL A 479 12.73 -9.25 4.26
CA VAL A 479 13.98 -9.57 4.97
C VAL A 479 15.09 -8.59 4.60
N LEU A 480 15.27 -8.27 3.31
CA LEU A 480 16.30 -7.34 2.88
C LEU A 480 15.98 -5.88 3.24
N LYS A 481 14.70 -5.49 3.30
CA LYS A 481 14.29 -4.19 3.86
C LYS A 481 14.70 -4.09 5.33
N ILE A 482 14.39 -5.09 6.15
CA ILE A 482 14.80 -5.14 7.57
C ILE A 482 16.34 -5.07 7.71
N ALA A 483 17.07 -5.82 6.87
CA ALA A 483 18.53 -5.82 6.85
C ALA A 483 19.14 -4.45 6.54
N ASN A 484 18.43 -3.62 5.79
CA ASN A 484 18.85 -2.27 5.39
C ASN A 484 18.21 -1.16 6.22
N GLY A 485 17.53 -1.49 7.32
CA GLY A 485 16.86 -0.51 8.18
C GLY A 485 15.66 0.17 7.53
N ARG A 486 15.10 -0.42 6.48
CA ARG A 486 13.88 0.04 5.83
C ARG A 486 12.69 -0.65 6.48
N TRP A 487 11.59 0.09 6.61
CA TRP A 487 10.33 -0.50 7.04
C TRP A 487 9.90 -1.59 6.07
N PRO A 488 9.40 -2.72 6.58
CA PRO A 488 8.66 -3.66 5.78
C PRO A 488 7.44 -3.01 5.11
N GLY A 489 7.05 -3.52 3.94
CA GLY A 489 5.83 -3.12 3.23
C GLY A 489 4.56 -3.57 3.95
N THR A 490 4.62 -4.65 4.73
CA THR A 490 3.53 -5.09 5.62
C THR A 490 3.88 -4.77 7.06
N LEU A 491 3.28 -3.72 7.61
CA LEU A 491 3.36 -3.40 9.03
C LEU A 491 2.34 -4.21 9.82
N LEU A 492 2.69 -4.54 11.06
CA LEU A 492 1.87 -5.31 11.99
C LEU A 492 1.57 -4.43 13.22
N PRO A 493 0.46 -3.68 13.23
CA PRO A 493 0.12 -2.77 14.33
C PRO A 493 0.06 -3.47 15.70
N GLU A 494 -0.39 -4.72 15.73
CA GLU A 494 -0.42 -5.54 16.96
C GLU A 494 1.00 -5.82 17.49
N ARG A 495 1.97 -5.99 16.59
CA ARG A 495 3.37 -6.21 16.94
C ARG A 495 4.00 -4.94 17.52
N GLU A 496 3.77 -3.79 16.89
CA GLU A 496 4.21 -2.48 17.40
C GLU A 496 3.57 -2.14 18.74
N GLN A 497 2.29 -2.47 18.91
CA GLN A 497 1.57 -2.34 20.17
C GLN A 497 2.19 -3.23 21.26
N ALA A 498 2.53 -4.48 20.94
CA ALA A 498 3.22 -5.37 21.87
C ALA A 498 4.60 -4.84 22.30
N MET A 499 5.27 -4.05 21.45
CA MET A 499 6.56 -3.44 21.81
C MET A 499 6.45 -2.29 22.81
N LYS A 500 5.25 -1.75 23.07
CA LYS A 500 5.05 -0.70 24.09
C LYS A 500 5.41 -1.20 25.49
N THR A 501 5.13 -2.47 25.81
CA THR A 501 5.55 -3.08 27.09
C THR A 501 7.07 -3.11 27.22
N THR A 502 7.77 -3.54 26.17
CA THR A 502 9.24 -3.54 26.11
C THR A 502 9.79 -2.12 26.19
N PHE A 503 9.15 -1.16 25.51
CA PHE A 503 9.49 0.25 25.54
C PHE A 503 9.40 0.80 26.97
N SER A 504 8.26 0.68 27.64
CA SER A 504 8.07 1.19 29.00
C SER A 504 9.04 0.57 30.00
N LYS A 505 9.43 -0.70 29.80
CA LYS A 505 10.46 -1.35 30.63
C LYS A 505 11.87 -0.77 30.40
N ILE A 506 12.21 -0.42 29.16
CA ILE A 506 13.54 0.10 28.81
C ILE A 506 13.69 1.59 29.16
N TYR A 507 12.65 2.37 28.83
CA TYR A 507 12.64 3.82 28.91
C TYR A 507 11.91 4.36 30.14
N LEU A 508 11.32 3.52 31.00
CA LEU A 508 10.65 3.93 32.24
C LEU A 508 9.49 4.94 32.05
N ARG A 509 8.93 4.99 30.85
CA ARG A 509 7.78 5.81 30.46
C ARG A 509 7.03 5.20 29.29
N GLU A 510 5.77 5.58 29.11
CA GLU A 510 4.97 5.17 27.95
C GLU A 510 5.52 5.76 26.65
N ALA A 511 5.41 4.97 25.57
CA ALA A 511 5.81 5.39 24.23
C ALA A 511 4.82 6.40 23.64
N VAL A 512 5.32 7.52 23.12
CA VAL A 512 4.51 8.50 22.41
C VAL A 512 4.71 8.29 20.90
N VAL A 513 3.75 7.65 20.24
CA VAL A 513 3.88 7.24 18.81
C VAL A 513 4.10 8.39 17.84
N SER A 514 3.72 9.61 18.21
CA SER A 514 3.99 10.83 17.42
C SER A 514 5.41 11.36 17.59
N GLN A 515 6.18 10.88 18.59
CA GLN A 515 7.60 11.21 18.76
C GLN A 515 8.44 10.29 17.87
N ALA A 516 9.23 10.91 16.99
CA ALA A 516 10.02 10.18 15.99
C ALA A 516 10.93 9.10 16.61
N ASN A 517 11.56 9.40 17.75
CA ASN A 517 12.48 8.48 18.41
C ASN A 517 11.75 7.31 19.09
N ASP A 518 10.57 7.55 19.65
CA ASP A 518 9.75 6.52 20.28
C ASP A 518 9.18 5.58 19.21
N SER A 519 8.65 6.16 18.12
CA SER A 519 8.19 5.42 16.95
C SER A 519 9.32 4.58 16.32
N ALA A 520 10.53 5.15 16.23
CA ALA A 520 11.71 4.42 15.79
C ALA A 520 12.05 3.26 16.74
N ALA A 521 12.00 3.47 18.05
CA ALA A 521 12.24 2.40 19.03
C ALA A 521 11.23 1.26 18.89
N LEU A 522 9.94 1.59 18.77
CA LEU A 522 8.87 0.60 18.56
C LEU A 522 9.07 -0.18 17.26
N SER A 523 9.37 0.51 16.16
CA SER A 523 9.63 -0.12 14.85
C SER A 523 10.86 -1.01 14.87
N ILE A 524 11.96 -0.55 15.47
CA ILE A 524 13.21 -1.33 15.59
C ILE A 524 12.97 -2.58 16.42
N MET A 525 12.21 -2.49 17.53
CA MET A 525 11.88 -3.67 18.34
C MET A 525 10.89 -4.61 17.64
N ALA A 526 9.95 -4.07 16.88
CA ALA A 526 8.88 -4.86 16.26
C ALA A 526 9.40 -5.73 15.11
N TYR A 527 10.27 -5.16 14.26
CA TYR A 527 10.77 -5.81 13.03
C TYR A 527 12.27 -6.12 13.06
N GLY A 528 12.99 -5.58 14.05
CA GLY A 528 14.44 -5.75 14.17
C GLY A 528 15.27 -4.86 13.26
N LEU A 529 14.80 -3.70 12.78
CA LEU A 529 15.50 -2.87 11.78
C LEU A 529 17.01 -2.65 12.07
N ARG A 530 17.86 -2.83 11.05
CA ARG A 530 19.34 -2.66 11.17
C ARG A 530 19.75 -1.26 10.75
N SER A 531 20.62 -0.61 11.52
CA SER A 531 21.16 0.70 11.13
C SER A 531 22.08 0.56 9.91
N ALA A 532 21.87 1.39 8.88
CA ALA A 532 22.76 1.49 7.73
C ALA A 532 24.18 1.96 8.10
N LYS A 533 24.32 2.67 9.23
CA LYS A 533 25.61 3.08 9.82
C LYS A 533 25.77 2.41 11.18
N ARG A 534 26.25 1.16 11.15
CA ARG A 534 26.47 0.38 12.38
C ARG A 534 27.54 1.04 13.26
N ASN A 535 27.23 1.23 14.54
CA ASN A 535 28.11 1.79 15.55
C ASN A 535 28.29 0.80 16.71
N LEU A 536 29.43 0.11 16.72
CA LEU A 536 29.75 -0.92 17.71
C LEU A 536 29.84 -0.37 19.14
N ASN A 537 30.23 0.89 19.32
CA ASN A 537 30.29 1.52 20.64
C ASN A 537 28.87 1.75 21.19
N SER A 538 27.93 2.15 20.33
CA SER A 538 26.52 2.33 20.71
C SER A 538 25.87 0.99 21.04
N GLU A 539 26.16 -0.07 20.27
CA GLU A 539 25.68 -1.43 20.56
C GLU A 539 26.27 -1.97 21.87
N ALA A 540 27.56 -1.75 22.15
CA ALA A 540 28.19 -2.18 23.40
C ALA A 540 27.56 -1.49 24.63
N SER A 541 27.29 -0.19 24.53
CA SER A 541 26.57 0.57 25.57
C SER A 541 25.12 0.08 25.73
N ALA A 542 24.45 -0.22 24.63
CA ALA A 542 23.09 -0.76 24.63
C ALA A 542 23.01 -2.17 25.25
N ILE A 543 23.98 -3.05 25.00
CA ILE A 543 24.09 -4.38 25.64
C ILE A 543 24.25 -4.22 27.16
N THR A 544 25.08 -3.26 27.60
CA THR A 544 25.27 -2.96 29.03
C THR A 544 23.95 -2.50 29.67
N SER A 545 23.23 -1.60 28.99
CA SER A 545 21.90 -1.15 29.42
C SER A 545 20.89 -2.30 29.46
N PHE A 546 20.87 -3.16 28.44
CA PHE A 546 20.00 -4.34 28.41
C PHE A 546 20.28 -5.28 29.59
N ARG A 547 21.55 -5.61 29.86
CA ARG A 547 21.93 -6.45 31.01
C ARG A 547 21.49 -5.85 32.33
N ALA A 548 21.63 -4.53 32.49
CA ALA A 548 21.17 -3.84 33.70
C ALA A 548 19.64 -3.88 33.87
N ILE A 549 18.87 -3.85 32.79
CA ILE A 549 17.39 -3.86 32.81
C ILE A 549 16.82 -5.27 32.99
N TYR A 550 17.43 -6.26 32.34
CA TYR A 550 16.87 -7.62 32.23
C TYR A 550 17.61 -8.65 33.09
N GLY A 551 18.81 -8.36 33.57
CA GLY A 551 19.60 -9.27 34.42
C GLY A 551 20.30 -10.40 33.68
N TYR A 552 20.23 -10.43 32.34
CA TYR A 552 20.87 -11.45 31.50
C TYR A 552 21.36 -10.88 30.16
N SER A 553 22.20 -11.63 29.44
CA SER A 553 22.68 -11.23 28.10
C SER A 553 21.64 -11.51 27.01
N PRO A 554 21.51 -10.65 25.98
CA PRO A 554 20.56 -10.86 24.89
C PRO A 554 20.83 -12.19 24.18
N SER A 555 19.78 -13.00 24.01
CA SER A 555 19.87 -14.39 23.54
C SER A 555 18.90 -14.75 22.42
N SER A 556 17.85 -13.96 22.19
CA SER A 556 16.85 -14.14 21.13
C SER A 556 16.87 -12.97 20.17
N ALA A 557 16.24 -13.11 18.99
CA ALA A 557 16.09 -12.00 18.04
C ALA A 557 15.43 -10.79 18.70
N THR A 558 14.34 -10.99 19.44
CA THR A 558 13.63 -9.92 20.16
C THR A 558 14.50 -9.22 21.21
N HIS A 559 15.38 -9.94 21.92
CA HIS A 559 16.33 -9.32 22.84
C HIS A 559 17.36 -8.46 22.10
N TRP A 560 17.87 -8.92 20.96
CA TRP A 560 18.79 -8.15 20.12
C TRP A 560 18.10 -6.96 19.43
N ASP A 561 16.83 -7.08 19.07
CA ASP A 561 16.01 -6.01 18.52
C ASP A 561 15.82 -4.88 19.57
N ALA A 562 15.60 -5.24 20.84
CA ALA A 562 15.58 -4.31 21.97
C ALA A 562 16.93 -3.59 22.20
N VAL A 563 18.05 -4.32 22.11
CA VAL A 563 19.39 -3.72 22.15
C VAL A 563 19.58 -2.71 21.01
N ARG A 564 19.15 -3.04 19.79
CA ARG A 564 19.24 -2.12 18.65
C ARG A 564 18.36 -0.88 18.84
N ALA A 565 17.17 -1.03 19.43
CA ALA A 565 16.33 0.12 19.75
C ALA A 565 17.02 1.06 20.73
N VAL A 566 17.67 0.54 21.78
CA VAL A 566 18.47 1.36 22.71
C VAL A 566 19.64 2.05 21.99
N ALA A 567 20.31 1.37 21.07
CA ALA A 567 21.48 1.91 20.38
C ALA A 567 21.14 2.97 19.32
N TYR A 568 20.02 2.84 18.62
CA TYR A 568 19.79 3.58 17.36
C TYR A 568 18.48 4.38 17.29
N SER A 569 17.51 4.18 18.20
CA SER A 569 16.23 4.90 18.12
C SER A 569 16.32 6.38 18.52
N GLY A 570 17.33 6.76 19.31
CA GLY A 570 17.41 8.08 19.93
C GLY A 570 16.41 8.32 21.06
N ALA A 571 15.59 7.33 21.42
CA ALA A 571 14.65 7.45 22.54
C ALA A 571 15.41 7.52 23.87
N LYS A 572 14.88 8.30 24.80
CA LYS A 572 15.46 8.52 26.12
C LYS A 572 14.50 8.11 27.21
N ARG A 573 15.10 7.64 28.32
CA ARG A 573 14.40 7.41 29.58
C ARG A 573 13.74 8.69 30.08
#